data_AF-A0A3S4VM62-F1
#
_entry.id   AF-A0A3S4VM62-F1
#
_cell.length_a   1.000
_cell.length_b   1.000
_cell.length_c   1.000
_cell.angle_alpha   90.00
_cell.angle_beta   90.00
_cell.angle_gamma   90.00
#
_symmetry.space_group_name_H-M   'P 1'
#
loop_
_entity.id
_entity.type
_entity.pdbx_description
1 polymer ?
#
loop_
_entity_poly.entity_id
_entity_poly.type
_entity_poly.pdbx_seq_one_letter_code
_entity_poly.pdbx_strand_id
1 'polypeptide(L)'
;MGKIVTIEYVDDFDGTSIDAESVDTVEFSYRGQEYSLVLTKKNGAQFDKDISRYITAAKKAQAREARAARKPAKPTSRKANTSKTPTRRKAASRRTASAAVSGPERTRAIRKWAADNGHTVSTRGRIPAAVLQAYDAAH
;
A
#
# COMPACT_ATOMS: atom_id res chain seq x y z
N MET A 1 -4.66 44.83 16.67
CA MET A 1 -3.59 44.14 17.43
C MET A 1 -3.63 42.66 17.06
N GLY A 2 -2.52 42.10 16.58
CA GLY A 2 -2.43 40.68 16.20
C GLY A 2 -2.33 39.77 17.44
N LYS A 3 -2.90 38.58 17.38
CA LYS A 3 -2.79 37.56 18.43
C LYS A 3 -1.66 36.60 18.05
N ILE A 4 -0.70 36.39 18.95
CA ILE A 4 0.29 35.32 18.82
C ILE A 4 -0.36 34.04 19.36
N VAL A 5 -0.32 32.96 18.58
CA VAL A 5 -0.81 31.63 18.98
C VAL A 5 0.40 30.73 19.13
N THR A 6 0.68 30.29 20.35
CA THR A 6 1.73 29.31 20.64
C THR A 6 1.10 27.92 20.66
N ILE A 7 1.70 26.97 19.95
CA ILE A 7 1.28 25.57 19.92
C ILE A 7 2.28 24.80 20.77
N GLU A 8 1.81 24.26 21.90
CA GLU A 8 2.58 23.42 22.79
C GLU A 8 2.16 21.96 22.62
N TYR A 9 3.13 21.05 22.56
CA TYR A 9 2.89 19.62 22.56
C TYR A 9 3.21 19.07 23.93
N VAL A 10 2.38 18.15 24.41
CA VAL A 10 2.51 17.53 25.73
C VAL A 10 2.40 16.03 25.54
N ASP A 11 3.26 15.28 26.22
CA ASP A 11 3.21 13.82 26.25
C ASP A 11 1.97 13.37 27.02
N ASP A 12 1.09 12.61 26.37
CA ASP A 12 -0.17 12.14 26.97
C ASP A 12 0.06 11.13 28.11
N PHE A 13 1.25 10.53 28.22
CA PHE A 13 1.55 9.50 29.21
C PHE A 13 2.03 10.07 30.54
N ASP A 14 2.90 11.09 30.49
CA ASP A 14 3.53 11.66 31.69
C ASP A 14 3.36 13.19 31.83
N GLY A 15 2.76 13.85 30.83
CA GLY A 15 2.51 15.29 30.84
C GLY A 15 3.75 16.13 30.54
N THR A 16 4.84 15.54 30.05
CA THR A 16 6.07 16.28 29.74
C THR A 16 5.89 17.14 28.49
N SER A 17 6.35 18.40 28.53
CA SER A 17 6.37 19.27 27.35
C SER A 17 7.32 18.73 26.28
N ILE A 18 6.86 18.73 25.03
CA ILE A 18 7.56 18.18 23.88
C ILE A 18 7.86 19.31 22.88
N ASP A 19 9.12 19.39 22.43
CA ASP A 19 9.47 20.25 21.31
C ASP A 19 8.84 19.74 20.02
N ALA A 20 8.33 20.65 19.18
CA ALA A 20 7.63 20.30 17.93
C ALA A 20 8.43 19.35 16.99
N GLU A 21 9.76 19.36 17.05
CA GLU A 21 10.64 18.48 16.25
C GLU A 21 10.81 17.06 16.86
N SER A 22 10.35 16.87 18.08
CA SER A 22 10.49 15.63 18.86
C SER A 22 9.18 14.93 19.16
N VAL A 23 8.07 15.47 18.63
CA VAL A 23 6.73 14.89 18.73
C VAL A 23 6.68 13.59 17.96
N ASP A 24 6.32 12.51 18.65
CA ASP A 24 6.00 11.23 18.06
C ASP A 24 4.50 10.98 18.25
N THR A 25 3.77 10.78 17.15
CA THR A 25 2.32 10.55 17.21
C THR A 25 2.04 9.10 16.86
N VAL A 26 1.51 8.37 17.83
CA VAL A 26 1.19 6.95 17.69
C VAL A 26 -0.31 6.81 17.47
N GLU A 27 -0.69 6.32 16.30
CA GLU A 27 -2.07 5.97 15.97
C GLU A 27 -2.24 4.45 16.03
N PHE A 28 -3.25 3.99 16.78
CA PHE A 28 -3.50 2.56 16.95
C PHE A 28 -4.99 2.27 17.19
N SER A 29 -5.38 1.04 16.86
CA SER A 29 -6.74 0.56 17.10
C SER A 29 -6.75 -0.51 18.17
N TYR A 30 -7.68 -0.43 19.12
CA TYR A 30 -7.91 -1.48 20.10
C TYR A 30 -9.40 -1.77 20.24
N ARG A 31 -9.77 -3.05 20.06
CA ARG A 31 -11.17 -3.52 20.12
C ARG A 31 -12.14 -2.76 19.20
N GLY A 32 -11.65 -2.33 18.04
CA GLY A 32 -12.46 -1.61 17.03
C GLY A 32 -12.67 -0.12 17.31
N GLN A 33 -11.98 0.43 18.31
CA GLN A 33 -11.90 1.86 18.56
C GLN A 33 -10.52 2.37 18.14
N GLU A 34 -10.49 3.55 17.52
CA GLU A 34 -9.27 4.23 17.07
C GLU A 34 -8.80 5.20 18.17
N TYR A 35 -7.49 5.21 18.41
CA TYR A 35 -6.85 6.04 19.40
C TYR A 35 -5.61 6.70 18.80
N SER A 36 -5.31 7.91 19.30
CA SER A 36 -4.08 8.65 19.02
C SER A 36 -3.41 9.05 20.32
N LEU A 37 -2.09 8.90 20.40
CA LEU A 37 -1.26 9.35 21.50
C LEU A 37 -0.18 10.28 20.96
N VAL A 38 0.02 11.41 21.62
CA VAL A 38 1.17 12.29 21.43
C VAL A 38 2.20 11.92 22.50
N LEU A 39 3.38 11.46 22.07
CA LEU A 39 4.44 10.95 22.94
C LEU A 39 5.77 11.61 22.59
N THR A 40 6.68 11.61 23.56
CA THR A 40 8.10 11.85 23.33
C THR A 40 8.71 10.68 22.54
N LYS A 41 9.80 10.90 21.81
CA LYS A 41 10.58 9.83 21.12
C LYS A 41 10.93 8.65 22.04
N LYS A 42 11.18 8.93 23.33
CA LYS A 42 11.51 7.90 24.32
C LYS A 42 10.27 7.05 24.66
N ASN A 43 9.13 7.67 24.90
CA ASN A 43 7.88 6.98 25.24
C ASN A 43 7.29 6.28 24.01
N GLY A 44 7.40 6.84 22.80
CA GLY A 44 7.07 6.17 21.54
C GLY A 44 7.87 4.87 21.34
N ALA A 45 9.19 4.93 21.54
CA ALA A 45 10.03 3.73 21.49
C ALA A 45 9.69 2.70 22.60
N GLN A 46 9.15 3.14 23.73
CA GLN A 46 8.69 2.24 24.78
C GLN A 46 7.36 1.58 24.39
N PHE A 47 6.42 2.34 23.81
CA PHE A 47 5.17 1.82 23.28
C PHE A 47 5.42 0.69 22.26
N ASP A 48 6.34 0.90 21.32
CA ASP A 48 6.72 -0.10 20.32
C ASP A 48 7.23 -1.40 20.95
N LYS A 49 8.04 -1.30 22.01
CA LYS A 49 8.55 -2.46 22.73
C LYS A 49 7.43 -3.21 23.44
N ASP A 50 6.52 -2.51 24.10
CA ASP A 50 5.45 -3.11 24.90
C ASP A 50 4.44 -3.85 24.00
N ILE A 51 4.13 -3.28 22.83
CA ILE A 51 3.19 -3.90 21.89
C ILE A 51 3.84 -4.98 21.01
N SER A 52 5.17 -5.00 20.88
CA SER A 52 5.91 -5.91 20.00
C SER A 52 5.56 -7.39 20.18
N ARG A 53 5.35 -7.84 21.43
CA ARG A 53 4.95 -9.21 21.75
C ARG A 53 3.62 -9.58 21.12
N TYR A 54 2.65 -8.66 21.17
CA TYR A 54 1.32 -8.86 20.60
C TYR A 54 1.35 -8.79 19.07
N ILE A 55 2.13 -7.87 18.49
CA ILE A 55 2.31 -7.77 17.03
C ILE A 55 2.93 -9.06 16.47
N THR A 56 3.94 -9.60 17.16
CA THR A 56 4.63 -10.83 16.74
C THR A 56 3.70 -12.05 16.81
N ALA A 57 2.87 -12.15 17.85
CA ALA A 57 1.90 -13.22 17.99
C ALA A 57 0.67 -13.06 17.05
N ALA A 58 0.33 -11.82 16.69
CA ALA A 58 -0.82 -11.54 15.86
C ALA A 58 -0.62 -12.01 14.42
N LYS A 59 -1.63 -12.69 13.87
CA LYS A 59 -1.71 -12.94 12.43
C LYS A 59 -2.12 -11.64 11.77
N LYS A 60 -1.25 -10.99 10.99
CA LYS A 60 -1.55 -9.75 10.25
C LYS A 60 -2.95 -9.81 9.63
N ALA A 61 -3.88 -9.00 10.14
CA ALA A 61 -5.27 -8.99 9.70
C ALA A 61 -5.39 -8.70 8.20
N GLN A 62 -4.56 -7.78 7.69
CA GLN A 62 -4.47 -7.48 6.25
C GLN A 62 -4.07 -8.69 5.40
N ALA A 63 -3.25 -9.62 5.91
CA ALA A 63 -2.91 -10.83 5.18
C ALA A 63 -4.09 -11.82 5.14
N ARG A 64 -4.93 -11.85 6.20
CA ARG A 64 -6.19 -12.61 6.20
C ARG A 64 -7.19 -12.02 5.23
N GLU A 65 -7.35 -10.71 5.21
CA GLU A 65 -8.31 -10.03 4.34
C GLU A 65 -7.87 -10.05 2.87
N ALA A 66 -6.59 -9.80 2.60
CA ALA A 66 -6.02 -9.98 1.26
C ALA A 66 -6.13 -11.44 0.78
N ARG A 67 -6.02 -12.43 1.68
CA ARG A 67 -6.22 -13.86 1.35
C ARG A 67 -7.69 -14.23 1.20
N ALA A 68 -8.59 -13.60 1.94
CA ALA A 68 -10.03 -13.73 1.79
C ALA A 68 -10.50 -13.13 0.45
N ALA A 69 -10.01 -11.94 0.10
CA ALA A 69 -10.24 -11.30 -1.19
C ALA A 69 -9.62 -12.06 -2.38
N ARG A 70 -8.58 -12.87 -2.13
CA ARG A 70 -7.91 -13.71 -3.13
C ARG A 70 -8.46 -15.14 -3.25
N LYS A 71 -9.50 -15.54 -2.50
CA LYS A 71 -10.10 -16.87 -2.71
C LYS A 71 -10.66 -16.92 -4.14
N PRO A 72 -10.18 -17.83 -5.02
CA PRO A 72 -10.86 -18.06 -6.28
C PRO A 72 -12.25 -18.59 -5.93
N ALA A 73 -13.28 -17.98 -6.51
CA ALA A 73 -14.64 -18.50 -6.41
C ALA A 73 -14.60 -19.99 -6.77
N LYS A 74 -15.04 -20.85 -5.85
CA LYS A 74 -15.16 -22.29 -6.07
C LYS A 74 -15.93 -22.46 -7.39
N PRO A 75 -15.38 -23.14 -8.42
CA PRO A 75 -16.14 -23.36 -9.64
C PRO A 75 -17.32 -24.23 -9.23
N THR A 76 -18.51 -23.64 -9.22
CA THR A 76 -19.74 -24.43 -9.11
C THR A 76 -19.74 -25.31 -10.35
N SER A 77 -19.67 -26.62 -10.16
CA SER A 77 -19.80 -27.61 -11.21
C SER A 77 -21.21 -27.53 -11.77
N ARG A 78 -21.44 -26.58 -12.69
CA ARG A 78 -22.70 -26.44 -13.39
C ARG A 78 -22.74 -27.54 -14.45
N LYS A 79 -23.39 -28.64 -14.06
CA LYS A 79 -23.78 -29.80 -14.88
C LYS A 79 -24.16 -29.34 -16.30
N ALA A 80 -23.35 -29.74 -17.28
CA ALA A 80 -23.60 -29.50 -18.69
C ALA A 80 -24.86 -30.25 -19.12
N ASN A 81 -25.82 -29.52 -19.70
CA ASN A 81 -26.91 -30.13 -20.46
C ASN A 81 -26.81 -29.65 -21.91
N THR A 82 -26.74 -30.64 -22.78
CA THR A 82 -26.64 -30.61 -24.25
C THR A 82 -27.70 -29.74 -24.92
N SER A 83 -27.29 -28.88 -25.85
CA SER A 83 -27.90 -28.79 -27.18
C SER A 83 -27.07 -27.93 -28.15
N LYS A 84 -27.20 -28.31 -29.43
CA LYS A 84 -26.41 -27.97 -30.61
C LYS A 84 -26.55 -26.51 -31.04
N THR A 85 -25.49 -25.92 -31.62
CA THR A 85 -25.44 -25.25 -32.96
C THR A 85 -24.08 -24.56 -33.14
N PRO A 86 -23.34 -24.77 -34.26
CA PRO A 86 -22.06 -24.10 -34.49
C PRO A 86 -22.27 -22.83 -35.33
N THR A 87 -21.97 -21.64 -34.78
CA THR A 87 -21.76 -20.45 -35.62
C THR A 87 -20.38 -19.84 -35.36
N ARG A 88 -19.57 -19.96 -36.40
CA ARG A 88 -18.24 -19.41 -36.60
C ARG A 88 -18.30 -17.88 -36.64
N ARG A 89 -17.74 -17.19 -35.63
CA ARG A 89 -17.10 -15.86 -35.83
C ARG A 89 -15.85 -15.69 -34.98
N LYS A 90 -14.72 -15.75 -35.70
CA LYS A 90 -13.38 -15.29 -35.36
C LYS A 90 -13.41 -13.79 -35.07
N ALA A 91 -13.09 -13.38 -33.84
CA ALA A 91 -12.64 -12.03 -33.52
C ALA A 91 -11.45 -12.16 -32.57
N ALA A 92 -10.34 -11.62 -33.02
CA ALA A 92 -9.02 -11.91 -32.52
C ALA A 92 -8.81 -11.41 -31.09
N SER A 93 -8.39 -12.34 -30.25
CA SER A 93 -7.43 -12.12 -29.16
C SER A 93 -6.29 -11.24 -29.67
N ARG A 94 -6.33 -9.94 -29.39
CA ARG A 94 -5.24 -9.01 -29.74
C ARG A 94 -5.05 -7.86 -28.77
N ARG A 95 -5.25 -8.08 -27.46
CA ARG A 95 -4.86 -7.08 -26.44
C ARG A 95 -4.08 -7.61 -25.23
N THR A 96 -3.68 -8.89 -25.22
CA THR A 96 -2.89 -9.48 -24.11
C THR A 96 -1.39 -9.62 -24.39
N ALA A 97 -0.91 -9.34 -25.61
CA ALA A 97 0.51 -9.50 -25.95
C ALA A 97 1.41 -8.32 -25.53
N SER A 98 0.86 -7.16 -25.19
CA SER A 98 1.64 -5.96 -24.83
C SER A 98 1.90 -5.84 -23.31
N ALA A 99 1.67 -6.90 -22.54
CA ALA A 99 2.01 -6.99 -21.12
C ALA A 99 3.19 -7.94 -20.83
N ALA A 100 3.64 -8.72 -21.84
CA ALA A 100 4.70 -9.71 -21.68
C ALA A 100 6.11 -9.19 -22.03
N VAL A 101 6.23 -8.04 -22.71
CA VAL A 101 7.53 -7.50 -23.17
C VAL A 101 8.28 -6.73 -22.07
N SER A 102 7.63 -6.41 -20.96
CA SER A 102 8.28 -5.79 -19.81
C SER A 102 7.96 -6.61 -18.57
N GLY A 103 8.88 -7.50 -18.21
CA GLY A 103 8.75 -8.31 -17.01
C GLY A 103 8.45 -7.45 -15.77
N PRO A 104 7.84 -8.05 -14.73
CA PRO A 104 7.51 -7.34 -13.50
C PRO A 104 8.74 -6.65 -12.87
N GLU A 105 9.93 -7.21 -13.05
CA GLU A 105 11.20 -6.66 -12.56
C GLU A 105 11.66 -5.41 -13.32
N ARG A 106 11.68 -5.42 -14.67
CA ARG A 106 12.01 -4.23 -15.48
C ARG A 106 11.08 -3.06 -15.12
N THR A 107 9.81 -3.36 -14.92
CA THR A 107 8.80 -2.36 -14.54
C THR A 107 9.04 -1.81 -13.12
N ARG A 108 9.63 -2.57 -12.20
CA ARG A 108 10.02 -2.07 -10.86
C ARG A 108 11.24 -1.17 -10.94
N ALA A 109 12.25 -1.57 -11.71
CA ALA A 109 13.47 -0.79 -11.91
C ALA A 109 13.18 0.58 -12.54
N ILE A 110 12.36 0.60 -13.61
CA ILE A 110 11.96 1.86 -14.26
C ILE A 110 11.17 2.77 -13.30
N ARG A 111 10.27 2.22 -12.47
CA ARG A 111 9.53 3.05 -11.49
C ARG A 111 10.45 3.65 -10.43
N LYS A 112 11.44 2.89 -9.95
CA LYS A 112 12.43 3.38 -8.98
C LYS A 112 13.25 4.52 -9.60
N TRP A 113 13.81 4.28 -10.79
CA TRP A 113 14.56 5.31 -11.52
C TRP A 113 13.71 6.55 -11.78
N ALA A 114 12.44 6.37 -12.18
CA ALA A 114 11.53 7.47 -12.45
C ALA A 114 11.24 8.32 -11.21
N ALA A 115 11.01 7.69 -10.05
CA ALA A 115 10.82 8.40 -8.78
C ALA A 115 12.09 9.17 -8.37
N ASP A 116 13.26 8.54 -8.52
CA ASP A 116 14.56 9.15 -8.21
C ASP A 116 14.89 10.34 -9.15
N ASN A 117 14.36 10.34 -10.39
CA ASN A 117 14.50 11.41 -11.38
C ASN A 117 13.33 12.42 -11.38
N GLY A 118 12.42 12.35 -10.40
CA GLY A 118 11.31 13.30 -10.27
C GLY A 118 10.17 13.13 -11.28
N HIS A 119 10.09 11.99 -11.98
CA HIS A 119 8.99 11.69 -12.89
C HIS A 119 7.76 11.12 -12.13
N THR A 120 6.58 11.67 -12.40
CA THR A 120 5.31 11.19 -11.84
C THR A 120 4.93 9.81 -12.41
N VAL A 121 5.19 8.75 -11.64
CA VAL A 121 4.82 7.37 -11.99
C VAL A 121 3.77 6.82 -11.02
N SER A 122 2.80 6.07 -11.55
CA SER A 122 1.81 5.38 -10.72
C SER A 122 2.43 4.19 -9.98
N THR A 123 2.07 4.03 -8.70
CA THR A 123 2.53 2.93 -7.82
C THR A 123 2.18 1.54 -8.36
N ARG A 124 1.15 1.43 -9.22
CA ARG A 124 0.71 0.17 -9.83
C ARG A 124 0.31 0.36 -11.29
N GLY A 125 0.48 -0.69 -12.08
CA GLY A 125 0.04 -0.72 -13.49
C GLY A 125 1.11 -0.30 -14.50
N ARG A 126 0.66 0.07 -15.72
CA ARG A 126 1.55 0.46 -16.83
C ARG A 126 2.30 1.74 -16.50
N ILE A 127 3.57 1.77 -16.89
CA ILE A 127 4.40 2.97 -16.82
C ILE A 127 4.06 3.89 -18.01
N PRO A 128 3.97 5.21 -17.81
CA PRO A 128 3.79 6.16 -18.90
C PRO A 128 4.89 6.01 -19.97
N ALA A 129 4.52 6.14 -21.24
CA ALA A 129 5.46 5.99 -22.36
C ALA A 129 6.64 6.99 -22.29
N ALA A 130 6.39 8.20 -21.79
CA ALA A 130 7.42 9.22 -21.57
C ALA A 130 8.53 8.75 -20.60
N VAL A 131 8.17 8.00 -19.57
CA VAL A 131 9.12 7.50 -18.56
C VAL A 131 9.90 6.30 -19.11
N LEU A 132 9.27 5.46 -19.93
CA LEU A 132 9.96 4.37 -20.64
C LEU A 132 11.03 4.93 -21.59
N GLN A 133 10.68 5.95 -22.38
CA GLN A 133 11.63 6.61 -23.28
C GLN A 133 12.76 7.30 -22.52
N ALA A 134 12.46 7.99 -21.41
CA ALA A 134 13.48 8.65 -20.60
C ALA A 134 14.44 7.62 -19.96
N TYR A 135 13.93 6.47 -19.53
CA TYR A 135 14.76 5.37 -19.00
C TYR A 135 15.65 4.74 -20.07
N ASP A 136 15.08 4.45 -21.25
CA ASP A 136 15.80 3.87 -22.39
C ASP A 136 16.79 4.87 -23.04
N ALA A 137 16.62 6.19 -22.83
CA ALA A 137 17.60 7.20 -23.25
C ALA A 137 18.75 7.36 -22.23
N ALA A 138 18.54 6.95 -20.98
CA ALA A 138 19.52 7.06 -19.90
C ALA A 138 20.34 5.77 -19.69
N HIS A 139 20.02 4.68 -20.40
CA HIS A 139 20.68 3.36 -20.33
C HIS A 139 21.02 2.87 -21.74
#